data_AF-A0A426UAK4-F1
#
_entry.id   AF-A0A426UAK4-F1
#
_cell.length_a   1.000
_cell.length_b   1.000
_cell.length_c   1.000
_cell.angle_alpha   90.00
_cell.angle_beta   90.00
_cell.angle_gamma   90.00
#
_symmetry.space_group_name_H-M   'P 1'
#
loop_
_entity.id
_entity.type
_entity.pdbx_description
1 polymer ?
#
loop_
_entity_poly.entity_id
_entity_poly.type
_entity_poly.pdbx_seq_one_letter_code
_entity_poly.pdbx_strand_id
1 'polypeptide(L)'
;PPDPDDNVVAVFSAAVRKGRWRAGRRIHAYAVFGSVEIDLSEAIFEYRQVVIKAFSVFGSVEVRVPENISLRGTGVGVLGDFQVDTLDAQEPDAPVVYVDGWAVLGSVDAKPKRGKLVADILDRVQRAVDRKVDRSLRKHLDR
;
A
#
# COMPACT_ATOMS: atom_id res chain seq x y z
N PRO A 1 16.98 15.12 -18.89
CA PRO A 1 15.67 14.65 -19.41
C PRO A 1 14.58 14.85 -18.34
N PRO A 2 13.36 15.30 -18.68
CA PRO A 2 12.26 15.05 -17.78
C PRO A 2 11.98 13.55 -17.88
N ASP A 3 12.34 12.77 -16.87
CA ASP A 3 11.93 11.36 -16.85
C ASP A 3 10.41 11.30 -17.02
N PRO A 4 9.90 10.53 -17.98
CA PRO A 4 8.46 10.45 -18.22
C PRO A 4 7.75 9.94 -16.97
N ASP A 5 6.65 10.59 -16.61
CA ASP A 5 5.83 10.18 -15.48
C ASP A 5 5.22 8.79 -15.75
N ASP A 6 5.21 7.93 -14.73
CA ASP A 6 4.54 6.64 -14.81
C ASP A 6 3.02 6.82 -14.69
N ASN A 7 2.24 6.13 -15.51
CA ASN A 7 0.78 6.18 -15.47
C ASN A 7 0.21 4.77 -15.29
N VAL A 8 -0.69 4.61 -14.33
CA VAL A 8 -1.44 3.38 -14.07
C VAL A 8 -2.92 3.75 -14.04
N VAL A 9 -3.67 3.31 -15.06
CA VAL A 9 -5.04 3.74 -15.29
C VAL A 9 -5.96 2.54 -15.40
N ALA A 10 -7.08 2.58 -14.70
CA ALA A 10 -8.16 1.62 -14.78
C ALA A 10 -9.50 2.34 -14.96
N VAL A 11 -10.24 1.98 -16.01
CA VAL A 11 -11.58 2.51 -16.32
C VAL A 11 -12.48 1.33 -16.62
N PHE A 12 -13.48 1.08 -15.76
CA PHE A 12 -14.28 -0.17 -15.79
C PHE A 12 -13.43 -1.44 -15.81
N SER A 13 -12.28 -1.41 -15.14
CA SER A 13 -11.26 -2.45 -15.20
C SER A 13 -10.39 -2.46 -13.94
N ALA A 14 -9.35 -3.28 -13.94
CA ALA A 14 -8.32 -3.29 -12.91
C ALA A 14 -6.94 -3.15 -13.55
N ALA A 15 -6.05 -2.39 -12.92
CA ALA A 15 -4.65 -2.26 -13.31
C ALA A 15 -3.73 -2.56 -12.13
N VAL A 16 -2.70 -3.36 -12.37
CA VAL A 16 -1.76 -3.77 -11.31
C VAL A 16 -0.33 -3.48 -11.75
N ARG A 17 0.42 -2.78 -10.92
CA ARG A 17 1.84 -2.51 -11.08
C ARG A 17 2.59 -3.10 -9.89
N LYS A 18 3.25 -4.25 -10.08
CA LYS A 18 3.97 -4.99 -9.03
C LYS A 18 5.27 -5.60 -9.53
N GLY A 19 6.13 -5.99 -8.60
CA GLY A 19 7.39 -6.68 -8.88
C GLY A 19 8.59 -5.74 -8.95
N ARG A 20 9.68 -6.20 -9.57
CA ARG A 20 10.94 -5.44 -9.65
C ARG A 20 10.93 -4.48 -10.83
N TRP A 21 10.68 -3.20 -10.55
CA TRP A 21 10.72 -2.13 -11.54
C TRP A 21 11.30 -0.85 -10.92
N ARG A 22 11.78 0.07 -11.76
CA ARG A 22 12.30 1.37 -11.31
C ARG A 22 11.16 2.34 -11.10
N ALA A 23 10.93 2.74 -9.86
CA ALA A 23 9.89 3.72 -9.54
C ALA A 23 10.29 5.08 -10.10
N GLY A 24 9.48 5.62 -11.02
CA GLY A 24 9.64 6.99 -11.50
C GLY A 24 9.48 7.99 -10.35
N ARG A 25 10.00 9.20 -10.55
CA ARG A 25 9.87 10.30 -9.57
C ARG A 25 8.40 10.67 -9.32
N ARG A 26 7.53 10.45 -10.32
CA ARG A 26 6.09 10.68 -10.23
C ARG A 26 5.33 9.54 -10.86
N ILE A 27 4.30 9.07 -10.16
CA ILE A 27 3.39 8.03 -10.60
C ILE A 27 1.98 8.59 -10.49
N HIS A 28 1.19 8.49 -11.57
CA HIS A 28 -0.23 8.86 -11.53
C HIS A 28 -1.08 7.59 -11.59
N ALA A 29 -1.96 7.45 -10.60
CA ALA A 29 -2.86 6.32 -10.42
C ALA A 29 -4.30 6.80 -10.55
N TYR A 30 -5.01 6.35 -11.58
CA TYR A 30 -6.40 6.73 -11.84
C TYR A 30 -7.29 5.50 -11.88
N ALA A 31 -8.26 5.44 -10.97
CA ALA A 31 -9.28 4.40 -10.93
C ALA A 31 -10.67 5.02 -11.10
N VAL A 32 -11.36 4.68 -12.20
CA VAL A 32 -12.73 5.14 -12.47
C VAL A 32 -13.60 3.92 -12.69
N PHE A 33 -14.54 3.66 -11.77
CA PHE A 33 -15.32 2.41 -11.74
C PHE A 33 -14.44 1.15 -11.82
N GLY A 34 -13.31 1.15 -11.10
CA GLY A 34 -12.28 0.13 -11.23
C GLY A 34 -11.30 0.16 -10.08
N SER A 35 -10.18 -0.56 -10.23
CA SER A 35 -9.14 -0.60 -9.21
C SER A 35 -7.73 -0.44 -9.77
N VAL A 36 -6.87 0.24 -9.02
CA VAL A 36 -5.44 0.33 -9.29
C VAL A 36 -4.68 -0.21 -8.07
N GLU A 37 -3.80 -1.18 -8.28
CA GLU A 37 -2.85 -1.65 -7.26
C GLU A 37 -1.42 -1.28 -7.67
N ILE A 38 -0.73 -0.49 -6.86
CA ILE A 38 0.69 -0.18 -7.00
C ILE A 38 1.42 -0.82 -5.83
N ASP A 39 2.24 -1.82 -6.13
CA ASP A 39 3.10 -2.48 -5.17
C ASP A 39 4.57 -2.13 -5.41
N LEU A 40 5.08 -1.25 -4.55
CA LEU A 40 6.47 -0.83 -4.53
C LEU A 40 7.34 -1.71 -3.62
N SER A 41 6.82 -2.79 -3.03
CA SER A 41 7.60 -3.61 -2.09
C SER A 41 8.84 -4.26 -2.71
N GLU A 42 8.83 -4.45 -4.03
CA GLU A 42 9.94 -5.01 -4.81
C GLU A 42 10.58 -3.95 -5.75
N ALA A 43 10.14 -2.69 -5.68
CA ALA A 43 10.61 -1.63 -6.57
C ALA A 43 12.03 -1.15 -6.23
N ILE A 44 12.70 -0.60 -7.25
CA ILE A 44 13.99 0.07 -7.13
C ILE A 44 13.73 1.57 -7.10
N PHE A 45 14.13 2.22 -6.01
CA PHE A 45 14.03 3.67 -5.83
C PHE A 45 15.33 4.34 -6.29
N GLU A 46 15.28 5.07 -7.39
CA GLU A 46 16.42 5.89 -7.87
C GLU A 46 16.35 7.33 -7.34
N TYR A 47 15.20 7.71 -6.79
CA TYR A 47 14.92 9.04 -6.25
C TYR A 47 14.69 8.96 -4.75
N ARG A 48 15.19 9.96 -4.01
CA ARG A 48 14.89 10.11 -2.56
C ARG A 48 13.43 10.45 -2.30
N GLN A 49 12.73 11.00 -3.29
CA GLN A 49 11.33 11.38 -3.18
C GLN A 49 10.58 10.85 -4.40
N VAL A 50 9.53 10.08 -4.15
CA VAL A 50 8.59 9.59 -5.15
C VAL A 50 7.21 10.11 -4.78
N VAL A 51 6.52 10.72 -5.73
CA VAL A 51 5.15 11.23 -5.52
C VAL A 51 4.17 10.36 -6.30
N ILE A 52 3.15 9.87 -5.62
CA ILE A 52 2.04 9.15 -6.21
C ILE A 52 0.82 10.06 -6.16
N LYS A 53 0.31 10.45 -7.33
CA LYS A 53 -0.97 11.15 -7.48
C LYS A 53 -2.08 10.12 -7.64
N ALA A 54 -2.90 9.94 -6.62
CA ALA A 54 -3.92 8.90 -6.58
C ALA A 54 -5.34 9.49 -6.68
N PHE A 55 -6.06 9.15 -7.75
CA PHE A 55 -7.43 9.60 -7.96
C PHE A 55 -8.34 8.40 -8.13
N SER A 56 -9.33 8.29 -7.25
CA SER A 56 -10.36 7.26 -7.30
C SER A 56 -11.73 7.89 -7.46
N VAL A 57 -12.52 7.41 -8.41
CA VAL A 57 -13.92 7.80 -8.62
C VAL A 57 -14.74 6.53 -8.77
N PHE A 58 -15.61 6.22 -7.80
CA PHE A 58 -16.35 4.94 -7.73
C PHE A 58 -15.44 3.70 -7.81
N GLY A 59 -14.23 3.78 -7.27
CA GLY A 59 -13.22 2.73 -7.40
C GLY A 59 -12.29 2.64 -6.20
N SER A 60 -11.13 2.04 -6.39
CA SER A 60 -10.08 2.00 -5.37
C SER A 60 -8.67 2.18 -5.95
N VAL A 61 -7.80 2.83 -5.18
CA VAL A 61 -6.36 2.87 -5.43
C VAL A 61 -5.65 2.33 -4.20
N GLU A 62 -4.94 1.21 -4.33
CA GLU A 62 -4.11 0.64 -3.27
C GLU A 62 -2.63 0.87 -3.58
N VAL A 63 -1.92 1.47 -2.62
CA VAL A 63 -0.47 1.68 -2.67
C VAL A 63 0.18 0.87 -1.55
N ARG A 64 1.15 0.05 -1.91
CA ARG A 64 1.95 -0.74 -0.96
C ARG A 64 3.41 -0.34 -1.07
N VAL A 65 4.03 -0.08 0.06
CA VAL A 65 5.46 0.30 0.15
C VAL A 65 6.21 -0.65 1.06
N PRO A 66 7.52 -0.85 0.86
CA PRO A 66 8.29 -1.68 1.78
C PRO A 66 8.51 -0.99 3.13
N GLU A 67 8.73 -1.75 4.20
CA GLU A 67 8.90 -1.23 5.57
C GLU A 67 10.20 -0.44 5.79
N ASN A 68 11.15 -0.47 4.85
CA ASN A 68 12.43 0.23 4.95
C ASN A 68 12.42 1.64 4.31
N ILE A 69 11.26 2.15 3.92
CA ILE A 69 11.10 3.51 3.38
C ILE A 69 10.07 4.30 4.18
N SER A 70 10.06 5.62 4.00
CA SER A 70 9.03 6.45 4.63
C SER A 70 7.80 6.59 3.73
N LEU A 71 6.62 6.64 4.33
CA LEU A 71 5.33 6.85 3.68
C LEU A 71 4.61 8.04 4.31
N ARG A 72 4.23 9.00 3.47
CA ARG A 72 3.46 10.18 3.86
C ARG A 72 2.25 10.35 2.96
N GLY A 73 1.17 10.89 3.51
CA GLY A 73 -0.10 11.04 2.82
C GLY A 73 -0.68 12.42 2.98
N THR A 74 -1.23 12.98 1.91
CA THR A 74 -2.06 14.20 1.97
C THR A 74 -3.16 14.11 0.94
N GLY A 75 -4.39 13.88 1.39
CA GLY A 75 -5.51 13.73 0.48
C GLY A 75 -6.85 13.89 1.15
N VAL A 76 -7.89 13.80 0.33
CA VAL A 76 -9.27 14.06 0.75
C VAL A 76 -10.19 12.96 0.21
N GLY A 77 -10.98 12.38 1.10
CA GLY A 77 -12.14 11.56 0.75
C GLY A 77 -13.40 12.44 0.63
N VAL A 78 -14.09 12.37 -0.51
CA VAL A 78 -15.39 13.00 -0.74
C VAL A 78 -16.42 11.89 -0.91
N LEU A 79 -17.24 11.67 0.13
CA LEU A 79 -18.18 10.55 0.20
C LEU A 79 -17.48 9.18 0.00
N GLY A 80 -16.22 9.11 0.40
CA GLY A 80 -15.32 7.96 0.28
C GLY A 80 -14.20 8.08 1.30
N ASP A 81 -13.16 7.26 1.17
CA ASP A 81 -12.07 7.19 2.13
C ASP A 81 -10.71 7.50 1.50
N PHE A 82 -9.87 8.24 2.23
CA PHE A 82 -8.46 8.43 1.89
C PHE A 82 -7.64 8.15 3.15
N GLN A 83 -6.98 7.01 3.18
CA GLN A 83 -6.20 6.56 4.33
C GLN A 83 -4.75 6.30 3.94
N VAL A 84 -3.84 6.83 4.76
CA VAL A 84 -2.40 6.55 4.65
C VAL A 84 -1.87 6.15 6.01
N ASP A 85 -1.44 4.89 6.11
CA ASP A 85 -0.77 4.36 7.30
C ASP A 85 0.68 4.87 7.28
N THR A 86 0.90 6.07 7.82
CA THR A 86 2.21 6.73 7.80
C THR A 86 3.30 5.86 8.40
N LEU A 87 4.47 5.87 7.77
CA LEU A 87 5.64 5.13 8.21
C LEU A 87 6.85 6.05 8.09
N ASP A 88 7.67 6.12 9.14
CA ASP A 88 8.99 6.73 9.05
C ASP A 88 10.04 5.61 9.02
N ALA A 89 10.94 5.69 8.04
CA ALA A 89 12.06 4.78 7.96
C ALA A 89 13.05 5.02 9.10
N GLN A 90 13.74 3.96 9.52
CA GLN A 90 14.80 4.07 10.53
C GLN A 90 16.04 4.81 10.00
N GLU A 91 16.32 4.68 8.71
CA GLU A 91 17.44 5.32 8.03
C GLU A 91 17.05 6.76 7.61
N PRO A 92 17.77 7.81 8.04
CA PRO A 92 17.45 9.20 7.72
C PRO A 92 17.43 9.51 6.21
N ASP A 93 18.24 8.78 5.46
CA ASP A 93 18.41 8.94 4.01
C ASP A 93 17.54 7.99 3.18
N ALA A 94 16.64 7.23 3.82
CA ALA A 94 15.72 6.35 3.11
C ALA A 94 14.82 7.13 2.14
N PRO A 95 14.43 6.52 1.01
CA PRO A 95 13.41 7.08 0.13
C PRO A 95 12.12 7.41 0.89
N VAL A 96 11.43 8.44 0.41
CA VAL A 96 10.10 8.82 0.89
C VAL A 96 9.11 8.72 -0.26
N VAL A 97 8.02 8.00 -0.04
CA VAL A 97 6.84 8.00 -0.92
C VAL A 97 5.80 8.94 -0.34
N TYR A 98 5.40 9.93 -1.15
CA TYR A 98 4.28 10.81 -0.87
C TYR A 98 3.07 10.35 -1.67
N VAL A 99 1.95 10.08 -1.01
CA VAL A 99 0.68 9.79 -1.66
C VAL A 99 -0.21 11.01 -1.51
N ASP A 100 -0.47 11.68 -2.63
CA ASP A 100 -1.39 12.82 -2.68
C ASP A 100 -2.58 12.47 -3.55
N GLY A 101 -3.79 12.87 -3.16
CA GLY A 101 -4.91 12.52 -3.99
C GLY A 101 -6.29 12.63 -3.38
N TRP A 102 -7.27 12.23 -4.18
CA TRP A 102 -8.67 12.42 -3.89
C TRP A 102 -9.42 11.12 -4.15
N ALA A 103 -10.29 10.73 -3.23
CA ALA A 103 -11.19 9.60 -3.36
C ALA A 103 -12.63 10.10 -3.39
N VAL A 104 -13.32 10.00 -4.52
CA VAL A 104 -14.72 10.42 -4.68
C VAL A 104 -15.58 9.18 -4.80
N LEU A 105 -16.44 8.92 -3.81
CA LEU A 105 -17.30 7.73 -3.78
C LEU A 105 -16.52 6.41 -3.93
N GLY A 106 -15.27 6.38 -3.45
CA GLY A 106 -14.33 5.25 -3.55
C GLY A 106 -13.28 5.33 -2.45
N SER A 107 -12.17 4.60 -2.61
CA SER A 107 -11.05 4.64 -1.65
C SER A 107 -9.69 4.92 -2.28
N VAL A 108 -8.79 5.50 -1.48
CA VAL A 108 -7.35 5.51 -1.71
C VAL A 108 -6.69 5.05 -0.42
N ASP A 109 -5.99 3.93 -0.48
CA ASP A 109 -5.38 3.27 0.66
C ASP A 109 -3.88 3.12 0.43
N ALA A 110 -3.05 3.72 1.27
CA ALA A 110 -1.60 3.54 1.22
C ALA A 110 -1.06 2.97 2.52
N LYS A 111 -0.36 1.84 2.45
CA LYS A 111 0.16 1.17 3.65
C LYS A 111 1.49 0.46 3.44
N PRO A 112 2.29 0.32 4.51
CA PRO A 112 3.45 -0.55 4.50
C PRO A 112 3.07 -1.99 4.24
N LYS A 113 3.92 -2.69 3.50
CA LYS A 113 3.83 -4.12 3.24
C LYS A 113 5.09 -4.80 3.76
N ARG A 114 4.87 -5.75 4.67
CA ARG A 114 5.93 -6.60 5.20
C ARG A 114 6.58 -7.42 4.09
N GLY A 115 7.88 -7.63 4.20
CA GLY A 115 8.56 -8.61 3.34
C GLY A 115 7.95 -10.00 3.50
N LYS A 116 7.92 -10.78 2.40
CA LYS A 116 7.29 -12.12 2.36
C LYS A 116 7.76 -13.02 3.50
N LEU A 117 9.07 -13.06 3.79
CA LEU A 117 9.64 -13.86 4.87
C LEU A 117 9.08 -13.49 6.25
N VAL A 118 8.98 -12.18 6.54
CA VAL A 118 8.47 -11.69 7.83
C VAL A 118 6.97 -11.99 7.94
N ALA A 119 6.21 -11.77 6.87
CA ALA A 119 4.79 -12.10 6.83
C ALA A 119 4.55 -13.60 7.11
N ASP A 120 5.34 -14.48 6.49
CA ASP A 120 5.23 -15.93 6.66
C ASP A 120 5.54 -16.39 8.09
N ILE A 121 6.55 -15.78 8.73
CA ILE A 121 6.90 -16.08 10.13
C ILE A 121 5.75 -15.69 11.06
N LEU A 122 5.21 -14.49 10.89
CA LEU A 122 4.14 -13.97 11.73
C LEU A 122 2.85 -14.77 11.60
N ASP A 123 2.47 -15.13 10.37
CA ASP A 123 1.31 -15.96 10.11
C ASP A 123 1.46 -17.35 10.76
N ARG A 124 2.65 -17.96 10.71
CA ARG A 124 2.92 -19.22 11.43
C ARG A 124 2.79 -19.07 12.95
N VAL A 125 3.32 -17.98 13.51
CA VAL A 125 3.23 -17.70 14.95
C VAL A 125 1.77 -17.49 15.36
N GLN A 126 1.03 -16.66 14.62
CA GLN A 126 -0.38 -16.37 14.91
C GLN A 126 -1.21 -17.66 14.92
N ARG A 127 -1.09 -18.51 13.89
CA ARG A 127 -1.80 -19.79 13.83
C ARG A 127 -1.40 -20.76 14.94
N ALA A 128 -0.17 -20.69 15.46
CA ALA A 128 0.24 -21.50 16.58
C ALA A 128 -0.39 -21.00 17.90
N VAL A 129 -0.47 -19.68 18.07
CA VAL A 129 -1.14 -19.03 19.21
C VAL A 129 -2.63 -19.35 19.21
N ASP A 130 -3.33 -19.13 18.10
CA ASP A 130 -4.79 -19.34 18.00
C ASP A 130 -5.17 -20.78 18.34
N ARG A 131 -4.43 -21.76 17.81
CA ARG A 131 -4.64 -23.19 18.13
C ARG A 131 -4.44 -23.51 19.61
N LYS A 132 -3.55 -22.79 20.29
CA LYS A 132 -3.31 -22.97 21.72
C LYS A 132 -4.42 -22.32 22.55
N VAL A 133 -4.89 -21.14 22.15
CA VAL A 133 -6.01 -20.44 22.77
C VAL A 133 -7.28 -21.28 22.69
N ASP A 134 -7.64 -21.77 21.51
CA ASP A 134 -8.83 -22.63 21.31
C ASP A 134 -8.80 -23.88 22.17
N ARG A 135 -7.63 -24.53 22.26
CA ARG A 135 -7.45 -25.72 23.09
C ARG A 135 -7.61 -25.40 24.58
N SER A 136 -7.19 -24.22 25.00
CA SER A 136 -7.33 -23.75 26.39
C SER A 136 -8.78 -23.41 26.73
N LEU A 137 -9.49 -22.73 25.81
CA LEU A 137 -10.90 -22.39 25.99
C LEU A 137 -11.78 -23.64 26.09
N ARG A 138 -11.58 -24.63 25.22
CA ARG A 138 -12.31 -25.91 25.29
C ARG A 138 -12.14 -26.61 26.64
N LYS A 139 -10.91 -26.65 27.16
CA LYS A 139 -10.64 -27.26 28.48
C LYS A 139 -11.32 -26.56 29.66
N HIS A 140 -11.68 -25.28 29.51
CA HIS A 140 -12.35 -24.52 30.57
C HIS A 140 -13.87 -24.49 30.44
N LEU A 141 -14.41 -24.76 29.24
CA LEU A 141 -15.86 -24.85 29.02
C LEU A 141 -16.42 -26.25 29.35
N ASP A 142 -15.58 -27.28 29.29
CA ASP A 142 -15.95 -28.67 29.63
C ASP A 142 -15.86 -28.99 31.14
N ARG A 143 -15.87 -27.98 32.02
CA ARG A 143 -15.70 -28.11 33.48
C ARG A 143 -16.81 -27.41 34.23
#